data_AF-A0A5A7WQX5-F1
#
_entry.id   AF-A0A5A7WQX5-F1
#
_cell.length_a   1.000
_cell.length_b   1.000
_cell.length_c   1.000
_cell.angle_alpha   90.00
_cell.angle_beta   90.00
_cell.angle_gamma   90.00
#
_symmetry.space_group_name_H-M   'P 1'
#
loop_
_entity.id
_entity.type
_entity.pdbx_description
1 polymer ?
#
loop_
_entity_poly.entity_id
_entity_poly.type
_entity_poly.pdbx_seq_one_letter_code
_entity_poly.pdbx_strand_id
1 'polypeptide(L)'
;MNALNALSKSSPAFFVQAAIAFGVSSLALVGGIYFLPLDLWQRSFLAMTALFVVSSSFTLAKVIRDQQEAATIRVRLDEARLEKLIAEHDPFGTTT
;
A
#
# COMPACT_ATOMS: atom_id res chain seq x y z
N MET A 1 25.25 -8.71 -11.29
CA MET A 1 24.18 -9.17 -10.36
C MET A 1 24.08 -8.31 -9.07
N ASN A 2 24.36 -6.99 -9.09
CA ASN A 2 24.31 -6.13 -7.87
C ASN A 2 23.40 -4.89 -7.96
N ALA A 3 22.90 -4.53 -9.15
CA ALA A 3 22.07 -3.32 -9.33
C ALA A 3 20.61 -3.53 -8.91
N LEU A 4 20.07 -4.74 -9.05
CA LEU A 4 18.66 -5.04 -8.75
C LEU A 4 18.38 -5.13 -7.23
N ASN A 5 19.39 -5.43 -6.41
CA ASN A 5 19.25 -5.51 -4.95
C ASN A 5 19.23 -4.12 -4.28
N ALA A 6 19.72 -3.08 -4.97
CA ALA A 6 19.73 -1.71 -4.46
C ALA A 6 18.36 -1.00 -4.58
N LEU A 7 17.42 -1.55 -5.37
CA LEU A 7 16.13 -0.92 -5.67
C LEU A 7 15.06 -1.08 -4.58
N SER A 8 15.23 -1.98 -3.61
CA SER A 8 14.11 -2.42 -2.75
C SER A 8 14.36 -2.35 -1.24
N LYS A 9 15.24 -1.45 -0.78
CA LYS A 9 15.26 -1.08 0.65
C LYS A 9 14.72 0.34 0.79
N SER A 10 13.40 0.47 0.82
CA SER A 10 12.75 1.69 1.28
C SER A 10 13.20 1.93 2.72
N SER A 11 14.11 2.88 2.91
CA SER A 11 14.64 3.21 4.22
C SER A 11 13.47 3.65 5.12
N PRO A 12 13.39 3.17 6.38
CA PRO A 12 12.39 3.61 7.35
C PRO A 12 12.30 5.14 7.48
N ALA A 13 13.40 5.85 7.16
CA ALA A 13 13.46 7.30 7.11
C ALA A 13 12.44 7.93 6.14
N PHE A 14 12.25 7.35 4.95
CA PHE A 14 11.29 7.88 3.96
C PHE A 14 9.84 7.71 4.42
N PHE A 15 9.54 6.61 5.12
CA PHE A 15 8.22 6.38 5.70
C PHE A 15 7.92 7.42 6.79
N VAL A 16 8.87 7.66 7.70
CA VAL A 16 8.73 8.66 8.76
C VAL A 16 8.56 10.06 8.15
N GLN A 17 9.34 10.41 7.13
CA GLN A 17 9.19 11.69 6.42
C GLN A 17 7.79 11.84 5.80
N ALA A 18 7.29 10.81 5.13
CA ALA A 18 5.95 10.84 4.54
C ALA A 18 4.86 10.99 5.62
N ALA A 19 5.00 10.31 6.76
CA ALA A 19 4.07 10.44 7.89
C ALA A 19 4.07 11.86 8.48
N ILE A 20 5.24 12.47 8.65
CA ILE A 20 5.35 13.85 9.12
C ILE A 20 4.74 14.82 8.11
N ALA A 21 5.08 14.70 6.82
CA ALA A 21 4.54 15.55 5.76
C ALA A 21 3.01 15.46 5.68
N PHE A 22 2.45 14.26 5.79
CA PHE A 22 1.01 14.04 5.84
C PHE A 22 0.37 14.65 7.09
N GLY A 23 1.03 14.55 8.25
CA GLY A 23 0.55 15.18 9.48
C GLY A 23 0.51 16.71 9.35
N VAL A 24 1.58 17.31 8.84
CA VAL A 24 1.66 18.75 8.60
C VAL A 24 0.62 19.22 7.59
N SER A 25 0.46 18.50 6.46
CA SER A 25 -0.55 18.87 5.45
C SER A 25 -1.98 18.74 5.99
N SER A 26 -2.27 17.70 6.78
CA SER A 26 -3.58 17.50 7.40
C SER A 26 -3.89 18.60 8.42
N LEU A 27 -2.91 18.99 9.23
CA LEU A 27 -3.05 20.10 10.16
C LEU A 27 -3.23 21.44 9.43
N ALA A 28 -2.48 21.66 8.35
CA ALA A 28 -2.63 22.86 7.53
C ALA A 28 -4.02 22.93 6.87
N LEU A 29 -4.57 21.80 6.42
CA LEU A 29 -5.93 21.72 5.87
C LEU A 29 -6.97 22.10 6.93
N VAL A 30 -6.91 21.48 8.11
CA VAL A 30 -7.86 21.77 9.21
C VAL A 30 -7.70 23.22 9.70
N GLY A 31 -6.46 23.70 9.82
CA GLY A 31 -6.16 25.09 10.14
C GLY A 31 -6.71 26.06 9.10
N GLY A 32 -6.55 25.77 7.81
CA GLY A 32 -7.11 26.57 6.72
C GLY A 32 -8.64 26.65 6.78
N ILE A 33 -9.31 25.52 7.05
CA ILE A 33 -10.76 25.49 7.27
C ILE A 33 -11.17 26.32 8.50
N TYR A 34 -10.33 26.39 9.54
CA TYR A 34 -10.60 27.18 10.75
C TYR A 34 -10.45 28.69 10.52
N PHE A 35 -9.43 29.12 9.78
CA PHE A 35 -9.15 30.54 9.53
C PHE A 35 -10.04 31.16 8.44
N LEU A 36 -10.76 30.35 7.67
CA LEU A 36 -11.68 30.85 6.65
C LEU A 36 -12.92 31.49 7.30
N PRO A 37 -13.29 32.73 6.91
CA PRO A 37 -14.51 33.39 7.40
C PRO A 37 -15.75 32.81 6.70
N LEU A 38 -16.14 31.61 7.10
CA LEU A 38 -17.29 30.86 6.59
C LEU A 38 -18.37 30.68 7.66
N ASP A 39 -19.59 30.45 7.20
CA ASP A 39 -20.69 30.07 8.08
C ASP A 39 -20.49 28.64 8.62
N LEU A 40 -21.09 28.34 9.78
CA LEU A 40 -20.87 27.09 10.51
C LEU A 40 -21.27 25.87 9.66
N TRP A 41 -22.32 26.01 8.85
CA TRP A 41 -22.79 24.96 7.96
C TRP A 41 -21.78 24.62 6.85
N GLN A 42 -21.25 25.63 6.17
CA GLN A 42 -20.28 25.47 5.08
C GLN A 42 -18.97 24.90 5.62
N ARG A 43 -18.53 25.39 6.78
CA ARG A 43 -17.35 24.88 7.46
C ARG A 43 -17.49 23.40 7.84
N SER A 44 -18.66 23.01 8.33
CA SER A 44 -18.96 21.60 8.68
C SER A 44 -18.96 20.70 7.44
N PHE A 45 -19.52 21.17 6.32
CA PHE A 45 -19.49 20.43 5.05
C PHE A 45 -18.05 20.19 4.55
N LEU A 46 -17.20 21.22 4.59
CA LEU A 46 -15.78 21.11 4.22
C LEU A 46 -15.03 20.16 5.15
N ALA A 47 -15.26 20.26 6.47
CA ALA A 47 -14.63 19.37 7.45
C ALA A 47 -15.04 17.90 7.23
N MET A 48 -16.33 17.63 7.03
CA MET A 48 -16.83 16.28 6.74
C MET A 48 -16.25 15.73 5.44
N THR A 49 -16.24 16.52 4.38
CA THR A 49 -15.68 16.12 3.08
C THR A 49 -14.18 15.84 3.19
N ALA A 50 -13.43 16.70 3.88
CA ALA A 50 -12.00 16.51 4.11
C ALA A 50 -11.71 15.19 4.85
N LEU A 51 -12.43 14.93 5.95
CA LEU A 51 -12.29 13.69 6.72
C LEU A 51 -12.62 12.45 5.87
N PHE A 52 -13.71 12.52 5.10
CA PHE A 52 -14.14 11.40 4.26
C PHE A 52 -13.14 11.10 3.14
N VAL A 53 -12.63 12.14 2.46
CA VAL A 53 -11.61 11.99 1.42
C VAL A 53 -10.33 11.37 1.99
N VAL A 54 -9.84 11.86 3.13
CA VAL A 54 -8.64 11.31 3.78
C VAL A 54 -8.83 9.83 4.14
N SER A 55 -9.96 9.48 4.75
CA SER A 55 -10.28 8.09 5.11
C SER A 55 -10.37 7.17 3.89
N SER A 56 -11.03 7.63 2.83
CA SER A 56 -11.16 6.90 1.57
C SER A 56 -9.80 6.70 0.89
N SER A 57 -8.94 7.72 0.85
CA SER A 57 -7.57 7.60 0.31
C SER A 57 -6.74 6.56 1.06
N PHE A 58 -6.84 6.49 2.39
CA PHE A 58 -6.14 5.44 3.16
C PHE A 58 -6.69 4.04 2.91
N THR A 59 -8.00 3.92 2.76
CA THR A 59 -8.65 2.63 2.43
C THR A 59 -8.18 2.16 1.06
N LEU A 60 -8.20 3.05 0.07
CA LEU A 60 -7.71 2.77 -1.27
C LEU A 60 -6.22 2.39 -1.27
N ALA A 61 -5.39 3.11 -0.50
CA ALA A 61 -3.97 2.79 -0.36
C ALA A 61 -3.75 1.40 0.25
N LYS A 62 -4.55 1.00 1.25
CA LYS A 62 -4.53 -0.37 1.79
C LYS A 62 -4.88 -1.39 0.72
N VAL A 63 -6.01 -1.19 0.02
CA VAL A 63 -6.44 -2.11 -1.05
C VAL A 63 -5.36 -2.28 -2.12
N ILE A 64 -4.69 -1.20 -2.52
CA ILE A 64 -3.59 -1.28 -3.50
C ILE A 64 -2.41 -2.08 -2.95
N ARG A 65 -2.02 -1.84 -1.69
CA ARG A 65 -0.93 -2.58 -1.04
C ARG A 65 -1.28 -4.06 -0.88
N ASP A 66 -2.48 -4.37 -0.42
CA ASP A 66 -2.97 -5.73 -0.23
C ASP A 66 -2.98 -6.49 -1.57
N GLN A 67 -3.33 -5.82 -2.67
CA GLN A 67 -3.26 -6.39 -4.02
C GLN A 67 -1.83 -6.68 -4.49
N GLN A 68 -0.86 -5.81 -4.17
CA GLN A 68 0.56 -6.04 -4.46
C GLN A 68 1.13 -7.23 -3.66
N GLU A 69 0.78 -7.32 -2.38
CA GLU A 69 1.18 -8.43 -1.51
C GLU A 69 0.55 -9.75 -2.00
N ALA A 70 -0.75 -9.75 -2.31
CA ALA A 70 -1.45 -10.92 -2.85
C ALA A 70 -0.87 -11.40 -4.20
N ALA A 71 -0.53 -10.48 -5.11
CA ALA A 71 0.11 -10.83 -6.37
C ALA A 71 1.47 -11.52 -6.16
N THR A 72 2.28 -11.02 -5.24
CA THR A 72 3.59 -11.59 -4.91
C THR A 72 3.47 -12.98 -4.29
N ILE A 73 2.49 -13.19 -3.41
CA ILE A 73 2.24 -14.50 -2.77
C ILE A 73 1.78 -15.55 -3.78
N ARG A 74 0.91 -15.17 -4.73
CA ARG A 74 0.40 -16.09 -5.77
C ARG A 74 1.54 -16.68 -6.62
N VAL A 75 2.48 -15.84 -7.06
CA VAL A 75 3.64 -16.29 -7.86
C VAL A 75 4.46 -17.35 -7.11
N ARG A 76 4.76 -17.12 -5.83
CA ARG A 76 5.51 -18.09 -5.00
C ARG A 76 4.76 -19.38 -4.76
N LEU A 77 3.44 -19.31 -4.63
CA LEU A 77 2.59 -20.49 -4.45
C LEU A 77 2.54 -21.32 -5.74
N ASP A 78 2.44 -20.66 -6.90
CA ASP A 78 2.46 -21.32 -8.21
C ASP A 78 3.80 -22.02 -8.44
N GLU A 79 4.93 -21.38 -8.09
CA GLU A 79 6.25 -22.01 -8.11
C GLU A 79 6.32 -23.27 -7.24
N ALA A 80 5.90 -23.18 -5.97
CA ALA A 80 5.91 -24.34 -5.06
C ALA A 80 4.95 -25.45 -5.48
N ARG A 81 3.82 -25.12 -6.10
CA ARG A 81 2.86 -26.10 -6.66
C ARG A 81 3.43 -26.76 -7.91
N LEU A 82 4.06 -26.00 -8.79
CA LEU A 82 4.75 -26.53 -9.96
C LEU A 82 5.89 -27.47 -9.55
N GLU A 83 6.68 -27.09 -8.55
CA GLU A 83 7.74 -27.94 -8.00
C GLU A 83 7.19 -29.27 -7.46
N LYS A 84 6.07 -29.24 -6.73
CA LYS A 84 5.39 -30.47 -6.29
C LYS A 84 4.89 -31.32 -7.45
N LEU A 85 4.25 -30.71 -8.45
CA LEU A 85 3.78 -31.44 -9.64
C LEU A 85 4.95 -32.09 -10.39
N ILE A 86 6.08 -31.40 -10.51
CA ILE A 86 7.30 -31.94 -11.14
C ILE A 86 7.90 -33.06 -10.27
N ALA A 87 7.93 -32.91 -8.95
CA ALA A 87 8.46 -33.93 -8.04
C ALA A 87 7.58 -35.21 -8.01
N GLU A 88 6.27 -35.06 -8.18
CA GLU A 88 5.32 -36.18 -8.19
C GLU A 88 5.20 -36.83 -9.58
N HIS A 89 5.55 -36.12 -10.65
CA HIS A 89 5.78 -36.68 -11.99
C HIS A 89 7.28 -36.95 -12.19
N ASP A 90 7.76 -38.11 -11.73
CA ASP A 90 9.06 -38.66 -12.13
C ASP A 90 8.88 -39.67 -13.29
N PRO A 91 8.99 -39.25 -14.56
CA PRO A 91 8.84 -40.13 -15.71
C PRO A 91 10.06 -41.05 -15.97
N PHE A 92 11.10 -41.06 -15.14
CA PHE A 92 12.32 -41.87 -15.36
C PHE A 92 12.45 -43.10 -14.44
N GLY A 93 11.45 -43.41 -13.62
CA GLY A 93 11.46 -44.53 -12.68
C GLY A 93 11.09 -45.92 -13.22
N THR A 94 10.69 -46.07 -14.49
CA THR A 94 10.25 -47.37 -15.03
C THR A 94 11.16 -47.84 -16.16
N THR A 95 12.38 -48.22 -15.80
CA THR A 95 13.21 -49.12 -16.63
C THR A 95 13.57 -50.33 -15.78
N THR A 96 12.73 -51.36 -15.82
CA THR A 96 13.05 -52.80 -15.94
C THR A 96 11.78 -53.61 -15.67
#